data_AF-A0A7C5JPE2-F1
#
_entry.id   AF-A0A7C5JPE2-F1
#
_cell.length_a   1.000
_cell.length_b   1.000
_cell.length_c   1.000
_cell.angle_alpha   90.00
_cell.angle_beta   90.00
_cell.angle_gamma   90.00
#
_symmetry.space_group_name_H-M   'P 1'
#
loop_
_entity.id
_entity.type
_entity.pdbx_description
1 polymer ?
#
loop_
_entity_poly.entity_id
_entity_poly.type
_entity_poly.pdbx_seq_one_letter_code
_entity_poly.pdbx_strand_id
1 'polypeptide(L)'
;MLAALRGLPVDRVPIWLREGFPVLDGPADEDDFCRCWQAEPLYRELLEYVKPHVEQVLNWWVTPFNRHLMIPSSARVKASNAEENTSEYRRFTTTVRTPKGDLTEIGELRKGLATGWTLKHLVESLEDLKKLSAVDFEIDHGETESSVKMYHKAVKKAGDMAIVETFLPSPIVCISGAMPFDLFLELSLTERDLFHHFSTKLHNGNLRSWKLFLHMI
;
A
#
# COMPACT_ATOMS: atom_id res chain seq x y z
N MET A 1 9.55 -18.94 11.87
CA MET A 1 9.06 -17.59 12.27
C MET A 1 7.98 -17.70 13.35
N LEU A 2 6.89 -18.47 13.19
CA LEU A 2 5.89 -18.65 14.27
C LEU A 2 6.48 -19.32 15.52
N ALA A 3 7.28 -20.38 15.35
CA ALA A 3 7.99 -21.01 16.46
C ALA A 3 8.96 -20.02 17.15
N ALA A 4 9.67 -19.21 16.36
CA ALA A 4 10.57 -18.17 16.86
C ALA A 4 9.83 -17.14 17.73
N LEU A 5 8.68 -16.64 17.27
CA LEU A 5 7.85 -15.68 18.02
C LEU A 5 7.31 -16.27 19.33
N ARG A 6 7.17 -17.60 19.40
CA ARG A 6 6.73 -18.33 20.60
C ARG A 6 7.89 -18.76 21.51
N GLY A 7 9.14 -18.44 21.16
CA GLY A 7 10.32 -18.89 21.90
C GLY A 7 10.58 -20.40 21.80
N LEU A 8 10.05 -21.06 20.77
CA LEU A 8 10.22 -22.48 20.51
C LEU A 8 11.41 -22.72 19.55
N PRO A 9 12.01 -23.93 19.56
CA PRO A 9 12.99 -24.32 18.54
C PRO A 9 12.45 -24.12 17.13
N VAL A 10 13.30 -23.61 16.24
CA VAL A 10 12.97 -23.35 14.84
C VAL A 10 13.62 -24.38 13.93
N ASP A 11 12.87 -24.84 12.94
CA ASP A 11 13.33 -25.75 11.88
C ASP A 11 13.76 -25.00 10.61
N ARG A 12 13.40 -23.72 10.49
CA ARG A 12 13.67 -22.83 9.36
C ARG A 12 14.13 -21.46 9.84
N VAL A 13 14.91 -20.78 9.01
CA VAL A 13 15.41 -19.45 9.36
C VAL A 13 14.27 -18.44 9.18
N PRO A 14 13.93 -17.63 10.21
CA PRO A 14 12.94 -16.57 10.09
C PRO A 14 13.53 -15.36 9.35
N ILE A 15 13.91 -15.54 8.08
CA ILE A 15 14.38 -14.44 7.23
C ILE A 15 13.21 -13.91 6.42
N TRP A 16 12.97 -12.62 6.55
CA TRP A 16 12.08 -11.90 5.65
C TRP A 16 12.83 -11.58 4.35
N LEU A 17 12.65 -12.42 3.33
CA LEU A 17 13.05 -12.10 1.97
C LEU A 17 12.04 -11.09 1.39
N ARG A 18 12.22 -9.82 1.74
CA ARG A 18 11.41 -8.69 1.24
C ARG A 18 11.50 -8.64 -0.29
N GLU A 19 10.39 -8.27 -0.93
CA GLU A 19 10.24 -7.92 -2.37
C GLU A 19 11.05 -8.77 -3.36
N GLY A 20 10.35 -9.65 -4.11
CA GLY A 20 10.98 -10.42 -5.16
C GLY A 20 11.34 -11.86 -4.79
N PHE A 21 10.82 -12.41 -3.68
CA PHE A 21 10.85 -13.86 -3.40
C PHE A 21 9.45 -14.35 -2.99
N PRO A 22 8.56 -14.60 -3.97
CA PRO A 22 7.19 -15.01 -3.72
C PRO A 22 7.10 -16.51 -3.36
N VAL A 23 7.61 -16.89 -2.19
CA VAL A 23 7.69 -18.27 -1.70
C VAL A 23 6.31 -18.96 -1.69
N LEU A 24 5.26 -18.22 -1.33
CA LEU A 24 3.86 -18.71 -1.32
C LEU A 24 3.14 -18.57 -2.68
N ASP A 25 3.41 -17.50 -3.41
CA ASP A 25 2.63 -17.14 -4.61
C ASP A 25 3.21 -17.74 -5.89
N GLY A 26 4.48 -18.13 -5.86
CA GLY A 26 5.24 -18.50 -7.04
C GLY A 26 5.75 -17.27 -7.81
N PRO A 27 6.75 -17.48 -8.68
CA PRO A 27 7.29 -16.41 -9.51
C PRO A 27 6.26 -15.94 -10.53
N ALA A 28 6.33 -14.68 -10.94
CA ALA A 28 5.56 -14.18 -12.06
C ALA A 28 6.02 -14.82 -13.39
N ASP A 29 5.11 -14.82 -14.36
CA ASP A 29 5.38 -15.31 -15.72
C ASP A 29 5.95 -14.21 -16.62
N GLU A 30 6.40 -14.61 -17.81
CA GLU A 30 7.09 -13.75 -18.78
C GLU A 30 6.22 -12.58 -19.28
N ASP A 31 4.90 -12.73 -19.21
CA ASP A 31 3.91 -11.73 -19.62
C ASP A 31 3.52 -10.75 -18.50
N ASP A 32 3.98 -10.96 -17.25
CA ASP A 32 3.76 -10.01 -16.17
C ASP A 32 4.47 -8.68 -16.48
N PHE A 33 3.69 -7.61 -16.54
CA PHE A 33 4.19 -6.31 -16.97
C PHE A 33 5.36 -5.79 -16.12
N CYS A 34 5.33 -5.94 -14.79
CA CYS A 34 6.34 -5.37 -13.89
C CYS A 34 7.37 -6.41 -13.41
N ARG A 35 7.01 -7.69 -13.45
CA ARG A 35 7.76 -8.78 -12.81
C ARG A 35 8.20 -9.87 -13.80
N CYS A 36 8.17 -9.61 -15.11
CA CYS A 36 8.62 -10.57 -16.13
C CYS A 36 10.04 -11.10 -15.91
N TRP A 37 10.93 -10.36 -15.23
CA TRP A 37 12.26 -10.81 -14.84
C TRP A 37 12.24 -12.05 -13.93
N GLN A 38 11.12 -12.35 -13.28
CA GLN A 38 10.92 -13.58 -12.49
C GLN A 38 10.76 -14.85 -13.36
N ALA A 39 10.62 -14.68 -14.68
CA ALA A 39 10.64 -15.79 -15.62
C ALA A 39 12.08 -16.29 -15.89
N GLU A 40 13.12 -15.53 -15.51
CA GLU A 40 14.51 -15.91 -15.74
C GLU A 40 14.86 -17.25 -15.05
N PRO A 41 15.47 -18.22 -15.77
CA PRO A 41 15.74 -19.54 -15.21
C PRO A 41 16.55 -19.53 -13.91
N LEU A 42 17.59 -18.67 -13.84
CA LEU A 42 18.44 -18.56 -12.66
C LEU A 42 17.66 -18.05 -11.43
N TYR A 43 16.73 -17.12 -11.64
CA TYR A 43 15.87 -16.64 -10.57
C TYR A 43 14.93 -17.74 -10.07
N ARG A 44 14.33 -18.51 -10.99
CA ARG A 44 13.44 -19.62 -10.63
C ARG A 44 14.19 -20.73 -9.90
N GLU A 45 15.40 -21.06 -10.34
CA GLU A 45 16.29 -22.01 -9.65
C GLU A 45 16.60 -21.54 -8.22
N LEU A 46 16.98 -20.26 -8.06
CA LEU A 46 17.22 -19.68 -6.76
C LEU A 46 15.98 -19.73 -5.86
N LEU A 47 14.80 -19.40 -6.40
CA LEU A 47 13.54 -19.42 -5.65
C LEU A 47 13.21 -20.83 -5.15
N GLU A 48 13.32 -21.85 -6.00
CA GLU A 48 13.10 -23.24 -5.62
C GLU A 48 14.13 -23.73 -4.59
N TYR A 49 15.39 -23.29 -4.71
CA TYR A 49 16.42 -23.59 -3.72
C TYR A 49 16.10 -23.00 -2.34
N VAL A 50 15.67 -21.73 -2.25
CA VAL A 50 15.43 -21.08 -0.95
C VAL A 50 14.11 -21.47 -0.29
N LYS A 51 13.09 -21.80 -1.08
CA LYS A 51 11.72 -22.08 -0.63
C LYS A 51 11.59 -23.04 0.57
N PRO A 52 12.31 -24.18 0.65
CA PRO A 52 12.21 -25.09 1.81
C PRO A 52 12.89 -24.55 3.07
N HIS A 53 13.73 -23.52 2.97
CA HIS A 53 14.59 -23.04 4.07
C HIS A 53 14.07 -21.77 4.76
N VAL A 54 13.05 -21.14 4.18
CA VAL A 54 12.54 -19.83 4.62
C VAL A 54 11.06 -19.88 4.93
N GLU A 55 10.65 -18.96 5.80
CA GLU A 55 9.24 -18.61 5.99
C GLU A 55 9.00 -17.21 5.42
N GLN A 56 7.78 -16.94 4.95
CA GLN A 56 7.44 -15.66 4.35
C GLN A 56 6.67 -14.76 5.33
N VAL A 57 6.82 -13.45 5.17
CA VAL A 57 5.86 -12.49 5.68
C VAL A 57 4.86 -12.19 4.57
N LEU A 58 3.62 -12.64 4.75
CA LEU A 58 2.54 -12.39 3.81
C LEU A 58 1.87 -11.07 4.16
N ASN A 59 2.21 -10.03 3.40
CA ASN A 59 1.58 -8.72 3.53
C ASN A 59 0.14 -8.78 3.03
N TRP A 60 -0.78 -8.25 3.83
CA TRP A 60 -2.16 -8.01 3.42
C TRP A 60 -2.56 -6.56 3.72
N TRP A 61 -3.41 -5.99 2.86
CA TRP A 61 -3.77 -4.58 2.90
C TRP A 61 -5.22 -4.36 3.28
N VAL A 62 -5.45 -3.50 4.27
CA VAL A 62 -6.78 -3.01 4.66
C VAL A 62 -7.19 -1.93 3.65
N THR A 63 -8.21 -2.19 2.83
CA THR A 63 -8.58 -1.33 1.68
C THR A 63 -8.86 0.13 2.04
N PRO A 64 -9.54 0.43 3.17
CA PRO A 64 -9.74 1.82 3.61
C PRO A 64 -8.45 2.62 3.86
N PHE A 65 -7.31 1.97 4.11
CA PHE A 65 -6.07 2.65 4.48
C PHE A 65 -5.24 3.03 3.26
N ASN A 66 -5.44 4.26 2.79
CA ASN A 66 -4.66 4.85 1.70
C ASN A 66 -3.72 5.97 2.18
N ARG A 67 -2.70 6.24 1.36
CA ARG A 67 -1.72 7.31 1.58
C ARG A 67 -2.16 8.67 0.98
N HIS A 68 -3.47 8.85 0.77
CA HIS A 68 -4.10 10.07 0.29
C HIS A 68 -4.95 10.68 1.41
N LEU A 69 -4.37 10.90 2.59
CA LEU A 69 -5.07 11.33 3.81
C LEU A 69 -6.27 10.44 4.22
N MET A 70 -6.20 9.13 3.92
CA MET A 70 -7.27 8.17 4.22
C MET A 70 -8.63 8.55 3.59
N ILE A 71 -8.61 9.25 2.46
CA ILE A 71 -9.84 9.69 1.80
C ILE A 71 -10.71 8.49 1.42
N PRO A 72 -12.04 8.55 1.64
CA PRO A 72 -12.94 7.45 1.31
C PRO A 72 -12.87 7.14 -0.19
N SER A 73 -13.03 5.87 -0.54
CA SER A 73 -13.01 5.42 -1.94
C SER A 73 -14.12 6.05 -2.78
N SER A 74 -15.24 6.42 -2.17
CA SER A 74 -16.34 7.16 -2.81
C SER A 74 -15.91 8.51 -3.38
N ALA A 75 -14.89 9.14 -2.79
CA ALA A 75 -14.30 10.38 -3.26
C ALA A 75 -13.11 10.15 -4.23
N ARG A 76 -12.65 8.91 -4.41
CA ARG A 76 -11.46 8.57 -5.19
C ARG A 76 -11.80 7.71 -6.40
N VAL A 77 -11.66 8.29 -7.59
CA VAL A 77 -11.86 7.58 -8.86
C VAL A 77 -10.50 7.30 -9.48
N LYS A 78 -10.15 6.02 -9.65
CA LYS A 78 -8.95 5.61 -10.38
C LYS A 78 -9.33 5.14 -11.78
N ALA A 79 -8.73 5.77 -12.79
CA ALA A 79 -8.90 5.42 -14.19
C ALA A 79 -7.55 4.99 -14.80
N SER A 80 -7.56 3.92 -15.60
CA SER A 80 -6.45 3.61 -16.51
C SER A 80 -6.50 4.58 -17.69
N ASN A 81 -5.39 5.23 -18.01
CA ASN A 81 -5.29 6.06 -19.22
C ASN A 81 -4.95 5.12 -20.39
N ALA A 82 -5.93 4.33 -20.85
CA ALA A 82 -5.68 3.29 -21.85
C ALA A 82 -5.02 3.84 -23.13
N GLU A 83 -5.31 5.08 -23.49
CA GLU A 83 -4.75 5.80 -24.64
C GLU A 83 -3.27 6.19 -24.47
N GLU A 84 -2.77 6.28 -23.23
CA GLU A 84 -1.36 6.58 -22.94
C GLU A 84 -0.51 5.33 -22.69
N ASN A 85 -1.12 4.15 -22.63
CA ASN A 85 -0.40 2.91 -22.36
C ASN A 85 0.40 2.46 -23.58
N THR A 86 1.66 2.10 -23.37
CA THR A 86 2.55 1.56 -24.41
C THR A 86 3.04 0.16 -24.01
N SER A 87 3.90 -0.45 -24.84
CA SER A 87 4.61 -1.67 -24.44
C SER A 87 5.56 -1.44 -23.26
N GLU A 88 6.03 -0.20 -23.05
CA GLU A 88 7.07 0.13 -22.08
C GLU A 88 6.54 0.72 -20.78
N TYR A 89 5.40 1.40 -20.81
CA TYR A 89 4.82 2.00 -19.62
C TYR A 89 3.29 1.96 -19.62
N ARG A 90 2.72 1.91 -18.41
CA ARG A 90 1.28 2.03 -18.15
C ARG A 90 1.03 3.19 -17.22
N ARG A 91 0.08 4.06 -17.57
CA ARG A 91 -0.29 5.23 -16.77
C ARG A 91 -1.70 5.13 -16.23
N PHE A 92 -1.87 5.65 -15.03
CA PHE A 92 -3.17 5.74 -14.38
C PHE A 92 -3.35 7.11 -13.77
N THR A 93 -4.57 7.63 -13.90
CA THR A 93 -4.99 8.86 -13.24
C THR A 93 -5.83 8.50 -12.04
N THR A 94 -5.48 9.04 -10.88
CA THR A 94 -6.33 9.03 -9.69
C THR A 94 -6.92 10.42 -9.53
N THR A 95 -8.23 10.55 -9.64
CA THR A 95 -8.95 11.80 -9.33
C THR A 95 -9.56 11.70 -7.94
N VAL A 96 -9.31 12.71 -7.11
CA VAL A 96 -9.94 12.87 -5.80
C VAL A 96 -10.90 14.05 -5.86
N ARG A 97 -12.19 13.79 -5.67
CA ARG A 97 -13.22 14.82 -5.59
C ARG A 97 -13.17 15.47 -4.22
N THR A 98 -13.05 16.79 -4.19
CA THR A 98 -13.08 17.55 -2.94
C THR A 98 -14.16 18.63 -2.96
N PRO A 99 -14.66 19.09 -1.80
CA PRO A 99 -15.60 20.22 -1.74
C PRO A 99 -15.03 21.52 -2.33
N LYS A 100 -13.70 21.63 -2.45
CA LYS A 100 -12.98 22.81 -2.94
C LYS A 100 -12.38 22.62 -4.34
N GLY A 101 -12.90 21.64 -5.08
CA GLY A 101 -12.46 21.30 -6.44
C GLY A 101 -11.63 20.02 -6.51
N ASP A 102 -11.62 19.40 -7.68
CA ASP A 102 -10.97 18.10 -7.88
C ASP A 102 -9.44 18.20 -7.88
N LEU A 103 -8.80 17.15 -7.40
CA LEU A 103 -7.36 16.94 -7.44
C LEU A 103 -7.03 15.71 -8.29
N THR A 104 -5.89 15.73 -8.97
CA THR A 104 -5.47 14.61 -9.83
C THR A 104 -4.02 14.21 -9.57
N GLU A 105 -3.80 12.91 -9.46
CA GLU A 105 -2.49 12.26 -9.38
C GLU A 105 -2.30 11.41 -10.64
N ILE A 106 -1.08 11.40 -11.17
CA ILE A 106 -0.70 10.55 -12.30
C ILE A 106 0.38 9.61 -11.81
N GLY A 107 0.11 8.31 -11.91
CA GLY A 107 1.09 7.27 -11.64
C GLY A 107 1.50 6.52 -12.91
N GLU A 108 2.70 5.94 -12.88
CA GLU A 108 3.30 5.19 -13.97
C GLU A 108 3.87 3.86 -13.45
N LEU A 109 3.66 2.80 -14.22
CA LEU A 109 4.38 1.54 -14.11
C LEU A 109 5.23 1.37 -15.37
N ARG A 110 6.40 0.74 -15.25
CA ARG A 110 7.30 0.47 -16.38
C ARG A 110 7.54 -1.01 -16.53
N LYS A 111 7.70 -1.45 -17.78
CA LYS A 111 7.90 -2.85 -18.11
C LYS A 111 9.16 -3.40 -17.45
N GLY A 112 9.05 -4.56 -16.82
CA GLY A 112 10.15 -5.25 -16.15
C GLY A 112 10.68 -4.57 -14.90
N LEU A 113 10.03 -3.51 -14.41
CA LEU A 113 10.42 -2.83 -13.18
C LEU A 113 9.32 -2.97 -12.13
N ALA A 114 9.65 -3.61 -11.02
CA ALA A 114 8.77 -3.77 -9.86
C ALA A 114 8.70 -2.48 -9.01
N THR A 115 8.51 -1.34 -9.66
CA THR A 115 8.43 -0.02 -9.04
C THR A 115 7.30 0.76 -9.70
N GLY A 116 6.58 1.53 -8.89
CA GLY A 116 5.63 2.53 -9.39
C GLY A 116 6.19 3.92 -9.18
N TRP A 117 5.94 4.82 -10.13
CA TRP A 117 6.34 6.22 -10.07
C TRP A 117 5.11 7.10 -9.95
N THR A 118 5.22 8.18 -9.18
CA THR A 118 4.26 9.28 -9.19
C THR A 118 4.82 10.38 -10.08
N LEU A 119 4.17 10.63 -11.21
CA LEU A 119 4.54 11.68 -12.16
C LEU A 119 3.94 13.03 -11.79
N LYS A 120 2.74 13.00 -11.20
CA LYS A 120 2.04 14.16 -10.66
C LYS A 120 1.41 13.79 -9.33
N HIS A 121 1.64 14.59 -8.30
CA HIS A 121 1.05 14.39 -6.98
C HIS A 121 -0.34 15.04 -6.86
N LEU A 122 -1.17 14.57 -5.91
CA LEU A 122 -2.45 15.21 -5.59
C LEU A 122 -2.27 16.64 -5.07
N VAL A 123 -1.16 16.88 -4.35
CA VAL A 123 -0.87 18.15 -3.69
C VAL A 123 0.43 18.71 -4.23
N GLU A 124 0.34 19.81 -4.98
CA GLU A 124 1.50 20.56 -5.51
C GLU A 124 1.62 21.95 -4.88
N SER A 125 0.73 22.27 -3.93
CA SER A 125 0.69 23.54 -3.21
C SER A 125 0.00 23.41 -1.84
N LEU A 126 0.18 24.41 -0.96
CA LEU A 126 -0.56 24.51 0.30
C LEU A 126 -2.08 24.57 0.06
N GLU A 127 -2.54 25.17 -1.04
CA GLU A 127 -3.96 25.24 -1.34
C GLU A 127 -4.53 23.87 -1.69
N ASP A 128 -3.79 23.05 -2.45
CA ASP A 128 -4.22 21.68 -2.74
C ASP A 128 -4.24 20.81 -1.48
N LEU A 129 -3.30 21.02 -0.56
CA LEU A 129 -3.34 20.37 0.76
C LEU A 129 -4.64 20.75 1.52
N LYS A 130 -5.03 22.02 1.47
CA LYS A 130 -6.28 22.51 2.07
C LYS A 130 -7.52 21.93 1.38
N LYS A 131 -7.51 21.76 0.06
CA LYS A 131 -8.58 21.06 -0.69
C LYS A 131 -8.70 19.61 -0.26
N LEU A 132 -7.58 18.88 -0.27
CA LEU A 132 -7.51 17.47 0.10
C LEU A 132 -8.00 17.26 1.54
N SER A 133 -7.61 18.15 2.46
CA SER A 133 -8.02 18.08 3.88
C SER A 133 -9.51 18.36 4.14
N ALA A 134 -10.18 19.02 3.20
CA ALA A 134 -11.61 19.30 3.29
C ALA A 134 -12.46 18.06 2.99
N VAL A 135 -11.85 16.97 2.51
CA VAL A 135 -12.50 15.67 2.42
C VAL A 135 -12.52 15.03 3.79
N ASP A 136 -13.71 14.62 4.23
CA ASP A 136 -13.85 13.96 5.51
C ASP A 136 -13.45 12.50 5.45
N PHE A 137 -12.83 12.07 6.55
CA PHE A 137 -12.50 10.68 6.76
C PHE A 137 -13.79 9.93 7.10
N GLU A 138 -14.13 8.95 6.28
CA GLU A 138 -15.25 8.06 6.50
C GLU A 138 -14.81 6.60 6.38
N ILE A 139 -15.25 5.78 7.33
CA ILE A 139 -14.98 4.35 7.30
C ILE A 139 -16.06 3.71 6.47
N ASP A 140 -15.68 3.15 5.32
CA ASP A 140 -16.57 2.29 4.56
C ASP A 140 -16.64 0.91 5.22
N HIS A 141 -17.81 0.58 5.77
CA HIS A 141 -18.07 -0.71 6.41
C HIS A 141 -17.97 -1.88 5.43
N GLY A 142 -18.41 -1.71 4.18
CA GLY A 142 -18.34 -2.74 3.16
C GLY A 142 -16.89 -3.02 2.73
N GLU A 143 -16.07 -2.00 2.58
CA GLU A 143 -14.62 -2.17 2.34
C GLU A 143 -13.92 -2.81 3.53
N THR A 144 -14.34 -2.48 4.75
CA THR A 144 -13.82 -3.10 5.97
C THR A 144 -14.17 -4.59 6.01
N GLU A 145 -15.41 -4.96 5.73
CA GLU A 145 -15.83 -6.37 5.62
C GLU A 145 -15.07 -7.12 4.51
N SER A 146 -14.88 -6.49 3.36
CA SER A 146 -14.08 -7.05 2.26
C SER A 146 -12.64 -7.30 2.70
N SER A 147 -12.05 -6.35 3.43
CA SER A 147 -10.71 -6.44 3.99
C SER A 147 -10.58 -7.60 4.98
N VAL A 148 -11.57 -7.81 5.86
CA VAL A 148 -11.62 -8.96 6.79
C VAL A 148 -11.68 -10.29 6.03
N LYS A 149 -12.50 -10.38 4.97
CA LYS A 149 -12.54 -11.58 4.11
C LYS A 149 -11.19 -11.84 3.44
N MET A 150 -10.48 -10.78 3.01
CA MET A 150 -9.13 -10.90 2.45
C MET A 150 -8.11 -11.36 3.50
N TYR A 151 -8.21 -10.86 4.74
CA TYR A 151 -7.39 -11.32 5.86
C TYR A 151 -7.55 -12.83 6.09
N HIS A 152 -8.77 -13.35 6.19
CA HIS A 152 -8.97 -14.80 6.39
C HIS A 152 -8.44 -15.63 5.22
N LYS A 153 -8.55 -15.13 3.97
CA LYS A 153 -7.92 -15.77 2.80
C LYS A 153 -6.39 -15.78 2.93
N ALA A 154 -5.78 -14.68 3.36
CA ALA A 154 -4.35 -14.59 3.58
C ALA A 154 -3.88 -15.56 4.69
N VAL A 155 -4.59 -15.63 5.82
CA VAL A 155 -4.30 -16.57 6.92
C VAL A 155 -4.38 -18.01 6.44
N LYS A 156 -5.44 -18.37 5.72
CA LYS A 156 -5.60 -19.71 5.15
C LYS A 156 -4.47 -20.05 4.16
N LYS A 157 -4.04 -19.08 3.35
CA LYS A 157 -2.95 -19.26 2.38
C LYS A 157 -1.59 -19.40 3.07
N ALA A 158 -1.36 -18.64 4.14
CA ALA A 158 -0.11 -18.65 4.89
C ALA A 158 0.17 -19.99 5.58
N GLY A 159 -0.86 -20.60 6.20
CA GLY A 159 -0.69 -21.82 6.98
C GLY A 159 0.45 -21.69 7.99
N ASP A 160 1.30 -22.73 8.09
CA ASP A 160 2.51 -22.72 8.95
C ASP A 160 3.78 -22.26 8.19
N MET A 161 3.62 -21.74 6.97
CA MET A 161 4.72 -21.30 6.09
C MET A 161 4.95 -19.79 6.14
N ALA A 162 4.03 -19.03 6.74
CA ALA A 162 4.13 -17.58 6.79
C ALA A 162 3.40 -16.97 7.98
N ILE A 163 3.78 -15.72 8.28
CA ILE A 163 3.01 -14.85 9.15
C ILE A 163 2.29 -13.82 8.29
N VAL A 164 1.01 -13.61 8.58
CA VAL A 164 0.21 -12.57 7.94
C VAL A 164 0.45 -11.25 8.67
N GLU A 165 0.92 -10.26 7.94
CA GLU A 165 1.20 -8.92 8.46
C GLU A 165 0.34 -7.88 7.75
N THR A 166 -0.02 -6.83 8.47
CA THR A 166 -0.61 -5.62 7.89
C THR A 166 0.01 -4.38 8.51
N PHE A 167 -0.11 -3.27 7.80
CA PHE A 167 0.44 -2.01 8.22
C PHE A 167 -0.63 -0.94 8.20
N LEU A 168 -0.67 -0.18 9.28
CA LEU A 168 -1.42 1.06 9.35
C LEU A 168 -0.46 2.20 9.00
N PRO A 169 -0.70 2.97 7.92
CA PRO A 169 0.15 4.12 7.64
C PRO A 169 0.02 5.12 8.79
N SER A 170 1.16 5.61 9.28
CA SER A 170 1.16 6.70 10.23
C SER A 170 0.61 7.97 9.57
N PRO A 171 0.05 8.91 10.34
CA PRO A 171 -0.47 10.16 9.77
C PRO A 171 0.55 10.89 8.89
N ILE A 172 1.82 10.91 9.31
CA ILE A 172 2.87 11.59 8.54
C ILE A 172 3.13 10.93 7.19
N VAL A 173 3.03 9.59 7.11
CA VAL A 173 3.16 8.85 5.83
C VAL A 173 1.96 9.11 4.91
N CYS A 174 0.75 9.25 5.48
CA CYS A 174 -0.43 9.63 4.70
C CYS A 174 -0.34 11.07 4.16
N ILE A 175 0.28 11.99 4.90
CA ILE A 175 0.48 13.37 4.45
C ILE A 175 1.59 13.42 3.41
N SER A 176 2.76 12.86 3.70
CA SER A 176 3.91 12.90 2.80
C SER A 176 3.66 12.13 1.50
N GLY A 177 2.79 11.11 1.52
CA GLY A 177 2.44 10.35 0.32
C GLY A 177 1.62 11.13 -0.71
N ALA A 178 0.96 12.23 -0.30
CA ALA A 178 0.08 13.01 -1.17
C ALA A 178 0.80 14.12 -1.97
N MET A 179 2.07 14.42 -1.67
CA MET A 179 2.81 15.56 -2.21
C MET A 179 4.28 15.22 -2.51
N PRO A 180 4.99 16.06 -3.31
CA PRO A 180 6.44 15.97 -3.44
C PRO A 180 7.15 16.09 -2.08
N PHE A 181 8.28 15.40 -1.92
CA PHE A 181 8.95 15.32 -0.62
C PHE A 181 9.55 16.66 -0.15
N ASP A 182 10.03 17.47 -1.08
CA ASP A 182 10.51 18.84 -0.83
C ASP A 182 9.38 19.74 -0.32
N LEU A 183 8.21 19.71 -0.96
CA LEU A 183 7.03 20.44 -0.48
C LEU A 183 6.59 19.95 0.91
N PHE A 184 6.61 18.64 1.15
CA PHE A 184 6.33 18.08 2.47
C PHE A 184 7.30 18.63 3.53
N LEU A 185 8.61 18.64 3.25
CA LEU A 185 9.60 19.17 4.19
C LEU A 185 9.36 20.64 4.48
N GLU A 186 9.12 21.46 3.45
CA GLU A 186 8.80 22.88 3.62
C GLU A 186 7.57 23.08 4.51
N LEU A 187 6.42 22.51 4.12
CA LEU A 187 5.16 22.70 4.84
C LEU A 187 5.19 22.09 6.25
N SER A 188 5.94 21.00 6.48
CA SER A 188 6.08 20.43 7.83
C SER A 188 6.78 21.39 8.81
N LEU A 189 7.60 22.31 8.29
CA LEU A 189 8.33 23.30 9.08
C LEU A 189 7.56 24.63 9.18
N THR A 190 6.88 25.04 8.12
CA THR A 190 6.19 26.33 8.03
C THR A 190 4.72 26.29 8.48
N GLU A 191 4.04 25.16 8.32
CA GLU A 191 2.60 24.98 8.59
C GLU A 191 2.36 23.99 9.75
N ARG A 192 3.11 24.15 10.84
CA ARG A 192 3.12 23.20 11.98
C ARG A 192 1.74 22.92 12.57
N ASP A 193 0.95 23.97 12.82
CA ASP A 193 -0.39 23.83 13.41
C ASP A 193 -1.31 23.01 12.50
N LEU A 194 -1.20 23.22 11.18
CA LEU A 194 -1.94 22.47 10.18
C LEU A 194 -1.54 20.99 10.19
N PHE A 195 -0.24 20.70 10.25
CA PHE A 195 0.27 19.32 10.33
C PHE A 195 -0.12 18.61 11.63
N HIS A 196 -0.11 19.33 12.76
CA HIS A 196 -0.61 18.81 14.03
C HIS A 196 -2.11 18.50 13.98
N HIS A 197 -2.89 19.40 13.38
CA HIS A 197 -4.32 19.21 13.18
C HIS A 197 -4.59 17.95 12.33
N PHE A 198 -3.91 17.81 11.18
CA PHE A 198 -4.06 16.64 10.31
C PHE A 198 -3.61 15.35 10.98
N SER A 199 -2.47 15.39 11.67
CA SER A 199 -1.95 14.23 12.38
C SER A 199 -2.95 13.74 13.43
N THR A 200 -3.62 14.66 14.12
CA THR A 200 -4.66 14.34 15.10
C THR A 200 -5.92 13.78 14.44
N LYS A 201 -6.41 14.41 13.35
CA LYS A 201 -7.58 13.92 12.58
C LYS A 201 -7.35 12.49 12.09
N LEU A 202 -6.22 12.25 11.44
CA LEU A 202 -5.84 10.94 10.91
C LEU A 202 -5.61 9.91 12.01
N HIS A 203 -4.94 10.27 13.10
CA HIS A 203 -4.73 9.36 14.23
C HIS A 203 -6.05 8.85 14.81
N ASN A 204 -7.01 9.76 15.01
CA ASN A 204 -8.34 9.39 15.51
C ASN A 204 -9.11 8.52 14.50
N GLY A 205 -9.01 8.81 13.19
CA GLY A 205 -9.58 7.98 12.13
C GLY A 205 -9.00 6.56 12.13
N ASN A 206 -7.67 6.47 12.09
CA ASN A 206 -6.88 5.24 12.18
C ASN A 206 -7.30 4.37 13.38
N LEU A 207 -7.38 4.95 14.58
CA LEU A 207 -7.76 4.21 15.78
C LEU A 207 -9.20 3.66 15.71
N ARG A 208 -10.15 4.42 15.14
CA ARG A 208 -11.54 3.98 14.99
C ARG A 208 -11.65 2.81 14.02
N SER A 209 -11.00 2.91 12.86
CA SER A 209 -11.00 1.82 11.86
C SER A 209 -10.28 0.59 12.36
N TRP A 210 -9.16 0.77 13.05
CA TRP A 210 -8.42 -0.35 13.61
C TRP A 210 -9.24 -1.10 14.67
N LYS A 211 -9.93 -0.36 15.55
CA LYS A 211 -10.86 -0.97 16.51
C LYS A 211 -11.97 -1.73 15.79
N LEU A 212 -12.62 -1.14 14.78
CA LEU A 212 -13.68 -1.82 14.02
C LEU A 212 -13.15 -3.12 13.40
N PHE A 213 -12.00 -3.05 12.73
CA PHE A 213 -11.37 -4.22 12.11
C PHE A 213 -11.07 -5.32 13.14
N LEU A 214 -10.46 -4.98 14.28
CA LEU A 214 -10.14 -5.93 15.35
C LEU A 214 -11.38 -6.59 15.97
N HIS A 215 -12.55 -5.96 15.93
CA HIS A 215 -13.80 -6.59 16.40
C HIS A 215 -14.39 -7.57 15.38
N MET A 216 -13.92 -7.54 14.13
CA MET A 216 -14.47 -8.32 13.01
C MET A 216 -13.61 -9.53 12.64
N ILE A 217 -12.34 -9.59 13.06
CA ILE A 217 -11.44 -10.74 12.88
C ILE A 217 -11.51 -11.70 14.07
#